data_AF-X1T4E2-F1
#
_entry.id   AF-X1T4E2-F1
#
_cell.length_a   1.000
_cell.length_b   1.000
_cell.length_c   1.000
_cell.angle_alpha   90.00
_cell.angle_beta   90.00
_cell.angle_gamma   90.00
#
_symmetry.space_group_name_H-M   'P 1'
#
loop_
_entity.id
_entity.type
_entity.pdbx_description
1 polymer ?
#
loop_
_entity_poly.entity_id
_entity_poly.type
_entity_poly.pdbx_seq_one_letter_code
_entity_poly.pdbx_strand_id
1 'polypeptide(L)'
;LSAPQVKGGEYTVVLDPVLAGVFIHEAFGHLSESDFVYENDRLRQIMTLGKKFGSSQLNIVDSAAVPGLRGSYKYDDEGVPATKTYLIREGRLVGRLHSRETAAKMKEKPTGNARAINYRYPPIVRMTNTYIESKSASFEDIIGNIKEGVYAKNWYGGTTSMEMFTFSAGEAHMIRNGKLAEALRPVVLTGNVFTTLNNIDAIGNDLEMNQGGGCGKGAQVPLPVSNGSPHIRIRHCLIGGK
;
A
#
# COMPACT_ATOMS: atom_id res chain seq x y z
N LEU A 1 29.42 -2.78 3.37
CA LEU A 1 29.60 -4.16 3.89
C LEU A 1 29.77 -4.23 5.42
N SER A 2 30.15 -3.14 6.10
CA SER A 2 30.36 -3.07 7.56
C SER A 2 29.19 -2.47 8.36
N ALA A 3 28.03 -2.23 7.72
CA ALA A 3 26.88 -1.63 8.40
C ALA A 3 26.42 -2.53 9.57
N PRO A 4 26.11 -1.95 10.74
CA PRO A 4 25.58 -2.68 11.89
C PRO A 4 24.16 -3.20 11.61
N GLN A 5 23.78 -4.26 12.33
CA GLN A 5 22.38 -4.69 12.41
C GLN A 5 21.66 -3.85 13.47
N VAL A 6 20.41 -3.50 13.19
CA VAL A 6 19.52 -2.92 14.19
C VAL A 6 19.14 -3.99 15.21
N LYS A 7 18.96 -3.60 16.47
CA LYS A 7 18.41 -4.47 17.52
C LYS A 7 16.93 -4.72 17.23
N GLY A 8 16.48 -5.96 17.36
CA GLY A 8 15.06 -6.30 17.19
C GLY A 8 14.20 -5.52 18.19
N GLY A 9 13.07 -4.97 17.73
CA GLY A 9 12.20 -4.20 18.59
C GLY A 9 11.21 -3.31 17.84
N GLU A 10 10.50 -2.51 18.63
CA GLU A 10 9.52 -1.55 18.15
C GLU A 10 10.19 -0.18 17.92
N TYR A 11 10.01 0.39 16.74
CA TYR A 11 10.58 1.69 16.36
C TYR A 11 9.53 2.62 15.74
N THR A 12 9.82 3.91 15.74
CA THR A 12 9.21 4.82 14.77
C THR A 12 9.96 4.66 13.45
N VAL A 13 9.22 4.36 12.39
CA VAL A 13 9.79 4.03 11.08
C VAL A 13 9.28 5.00 10.03
N VAL A 14 10.18 5.53 9.22
CA VAL A 14 9.85 6.33 8.05
C VAL A 14 10.10 5.46 6.82
N LEU A 15 9.10 5.31 5.96
CA LEU A 15 9.25 4.63 4.68
C LEU A 15 9.44 5.66 3.58
N ASP A 16 10.35 5.37 2.65
CA ASP A 16 10.45 6.13 1.40
C ASP A 16 9.26 5.86 0.46
N PRO A 17 9.02 6.74 -0.53
CA PRO A 17 7.96 6.58 -1.53
C PRO A 17 7.90 5.19 -2.17
N VAL A 18 9.07 4.61 -2.46
CA VAL A 18 9.19 3.32 -3.12
C VAL A 18 8.71 2.17 -2.23
N LEU A 19 9.24 2.05 -1.02
CA LEU A 19 8.85 0.99 -0.08
C LEU A 19 7.41 1.17 0.40
N ALA A 20 6.98 2.41 0.65
CA ALA A 20 5.61 2.72 1.05
C ALA A 20 4.58 2.39 -0.06
N GLY A 21 4.93 2.64 -1.32
CA GLY A 21 4.12 2.24 -2.47
C GLY A 21 3.96 0.71 -2.59
N VAL A 22 5.05 -0.04 -2.42
CA VAL A 22 4.98 -1.51 -2.39
C VAL A 22 4.17 -2.00 -1.19
N PHE A 23 4.40 -1.44 0.00
CA PHE A 23 3.65 -1.75 1.20
C PHE A 23 2.15 -1.59 0.98
N ILE A 24 1.70 -0.47 0.39
CA ILE A 24 0.26 -0.25 0.20
C ILE A 24 -0.35 -1.18 -0.86
N HIS A 25 0.39 -1.49 -1.93
CA HIS A 25 -0.04 -2.44 -2.95
C HIS A 25 -0.28 -3.84 -2.38
N GLU A 26 0.74 -4.36 -1.71
CA GLU A 26 0.78 -5.74 -1.25
C GLU A 26 -0.06 -5.96 0.01
N ALA A 27 0.03 -5.04 0.99
CA ALA A 27 -0.59 -5.23 2.29
C ALA A 27 -2.08 -4.83 2.33
N PHE A 28 -2.52 -3.89 1.49
CA PHE A 28 -3.89 -3.37 1.53
C PHE A 28 -4.60 -3.38 0.16
N GLY A 29 -3.86 -3.19 -0.92
CA GLY A 29 -4.41 -3.14 -2.27
C GLY A 29 -5.14 -4.42 -2.64
N HIS A 30 -4.50 -5.59 -2.49
CA HIS A 30 -5.13 -6.88 -2.71
C HIS A 30 -6.31 -7.17 -1.75
N LEU A 31 -6.23 -6.71 -0.49
CA LEU A 31 -7.35 -6.82 0.46
C LEU A 31 -8.58 -6.01 0.03
N SER A 32 -8.39 -5.06 -0.89
CA SER A 32 -9.46 -4.22 -1.43
C SER A 32 -10.10 -4.79 -2.69
N GLU A 33 -9.62 -5.92 -3.21
CA GLU A 33 -10.23 -6.62 -4.35
C GLU A 33 -11.44 -7.44 -3.88
N SER A 34 -12.65 -7.11 -4.37
CA SER A 34 -13.89 -7.62 -3.76
C SER A 34 -14.17 -9.09 -4.00
N ASP A 35 -13.56 -9.72 -4.99
CA ASP A 35 -13.61 -11.18 -5.16
C ASP A 35 -12.98 -11.89 -3.95
N PHE A 36 -11.82 -11.40 -3.49
CA PHE A 36 -11.17 -11.92 -2.27
C PHE A 36 -11.97 -11.63 -1.00
N VAL A 37 -12.61 -10.45 -0.92
CA VAL A 37 -13.44 -10.08 0.24
C VAL A 37 -14.73 -10.90 0.29
N TYR A 38 -15.46 -11.00 -0.82
CA TYR A 38 -16.78 -11.65 -0.86
C TYR A 38 -16.72 -13.14 -0.53
N GLU A 39 -15.64 -13.82 -0.93
CA GLU A 39 -15.41 -15.25 -0.73
C GLU A 39 -14.89 -15.61 0.68
N ASN A 40 -14.48 -14.61 1.47
CA ASN A 40 -13.87 -14.82 2.77
C ASN A 40 -14.67 -14.15 3.90
N ASP A 41 -15.42 -14.96 4.66
CA ASP A 41 -16.27 -14.51 5.77
C ASP A 41 -15.57 -13.59 6.77
N ARG A 42 -14.33 -13.94 7.11
CA ARG A 42 -13.53 -13.16 8.06
C ARG A 42 -13.18 -11.79 7.48
N LEU A 43 -12.79 -11.72 6.20
CA LEU A 43 -12.53 -10.45 5.54
C LEU A 43 -13.78 -9.61 5.35
N ARG A 44 -14.96 -10.21 5.11
CA ARG A 44 -16.22 -9.46 5.08
C ARG A 44 -16.50 -8.73 6.39
N GLN A 45 -16.22 -9.37 7.52
CA GLN A 45 -16.37 -8.75 8.84
C GLN A 45 -15.32 -7.65 9.05
N ILE A 46 -14.07 -7.90 8.66
CA ILE A 46 -12.98 -6.93 8.86
C ILE A 46 -13.15 -5.70 7.96
N MET A 47 -13.44 -5.90 6.67
CA MET A 47 -13.53 -4.88 5.61
C MET A 47 -14.95 -4.32 5.49
N THR A 48 -15.51 -3.92 6.63
CA THR A 48 -16.82 -3.27 6.72
C THR A 48 -16.69 -1.77 6.42
N LEU A 49 -17.48 -1.27 5.48
CA LEU A 49 -17.50 0.16 5.13
C LEU A 49 -17.80 1.03 6.36
N GLY A 50 -17.13 2.17 6.46
CA GLY A 50 -17.19 3.10 7.59
C GLY A 50 -16.21 2.79 8.72
N LYS A 51 -15.63 1.58 8.77
CA LYS A 51 -14.64 1.19 9.77
C LYS A 51 -13.37 2.06 9.64
N LYS A 52 -12.84 2.48 10.79
CA LYS A 52 -11.61 3.25 10.86
C LYS A 52 -10.39 2.33 10.79
N PHE A 53 -9.46 2.65 9.89
CA PHE A 53 -8.17 1.97 9.71
C PHE A 53 -6.97 2.92 9.82
N GLY A 54 -7.18 4.23 9.87
CA GLY A 54 -6.11 5.21 9.86
C GLY A 54 -6.46 6.52 10.55
N SER A 55 -5.48 7.42 10.61
CA SER A 55 -5.70 8.83 10.93
C SER A 55 -6.53 9.52 9.84
N SER A 56 -7.13 10.67 10.14
CA SER A 56 -7.88 11.47 9.17
C SER A 56 -7.03 11.98 8.00
N GLN A 57 -5.71 11.89 8.11
CA GLN A 57 -4.79 12.21 7.02
C GLN A 57 -4.69 11.07 5.99
N LEU A 58 -5.02 9.83 6.36
CA LEU A 58 -4.82 8.70 5.46
C LEU A 58 -5.90 8.66 4.38
N ASN A 59 -5.47 8.78 3.12
CA ASN A 59 -6.28 8.50 1.93
C ASN A 59 -5.53 7.48 1.06
N ILE A 60 -6.18 6.36 0.75
CA ILE A 60 -5.65 5.33 -0.16
C ILE A 60 -6.57 5.24 -1.36
N VAL A 61 -6.01 5.34 -2.55
CA VAL A 61 -6.73 5.42 -3.82
C VAL A 61 -6.23 4.34 -4.77
N ASP A 62 -7.15 3.75 -5.54
CA ASP A 62 -6.84 3.05 -6.79
C ASP A 62 -7.48 3.82 -7.94
N SER A 63 -6.72 4.12 -9.00
CA SER A 63 -7.25 4.95 -10.10
C SER A 63 -6.64 4.67 -11.46
N ALA A 64 -7.40 3.98 -12.32
CA ALA A 64 -7.06 3.84 -13.75
C ALA A 64 -7.17 5.16 -14.53
N ALA A 65 -7.81 6.17 -13.95
CA ALA A 65 -8.04 7.47 -14.59
C ALA A 65 -6.83 8.43 -14.56
N VAL A 66 -5.70 8.05 -13.94
CA VAL A 66 -4.50 8.91 -13.88
C VAL A 66 -3.75 8.86 -15.22
N PRO A 67 -3.63 9.95 -15.98
CA PRO A 67 -2.97 9.91 -17.28
C PRO A 67 -1.49 9.52 -17.19
N GLY A 68 -1.00 8.75 -18.18
CA GLY A 68 0.44 8.48 -18.35
C GLY A 68 1.04 7.42 -17.43
N LEU A 69 0.26 6.82 -16.51
CA LEU A 69 0.72 5.68 -15.73
C LEU A 69 0.46 4.34 -16.43
N ARG A 70 1.35 3.38 -16.21
CA ARG A 70 1.29 2.02 -16.77
C ARG A 70 0.01 1.27 -16.41
N GLY A 71 -0.56 1.51 -15.23
CA GLY A 71 -1.81 0.88 -14.79
C GLY A 71 -3.09 1.51 -15.34
N SER A 72 -2.98 2.58 -16.13
CA SER A 72 -4.12 3.39 -16.58
C SER A 72 -4.72 2.93 -17.90
N TYR A 73 -6.03 3.15 -18.04
CA TYR A 73 -6.82 2.84 -19.23
C TYR A 73 -8.11 3.65 -19.25
N LYS A 74 -8.86 3.60 -20.36
CA LYS A 74 -10.17 4.28 -20.46
C LYS A 74 -11.33 3.41 -19.97
N TYR A 75 -11.25 2.10 -20.22
CA TYR A 75 -12.25 1.12 -19.82
C TYR A 75 -11.52 -0.16 -19.38
N ASP A 76 -12.08 -0.85 -18.39
CA ASP A 76 -11.63 -2.19 -18.02
C ASP A 76 -12.08 -3.25 -19.05
N ASP A 77 -11.76 -4.53 -18.81
CA ASP A 77 -12.05 -5.62 -19.76
C ASP A 77 -13.53 -6.03 -19.77
N GLU A 78 -14.36 -5.41 -18.92
CA GLU A 78 -15.81 -5.48 -18.99
C GLU A 78 -16.40 -4.25 -19.71
N GLY A 79 -15.60 -3.25 -20.09
CA GLY A 79 -16.08 -2.01 -20.68
C GLY A 79 -16.66 -1.02 -19.66
N VAL A 80 -16.31 -1.17 -18.38
CA VAL A 80 -16.64 -0.17 -17.34
C VAL A 80 -15.62 0.96 -17.42
N PRO A 81 -16.05 2.25 -17.48
CA PRO A 81 -15.13 3.38 -17.51
C PRO A 81 -14.17 3.38 -16.32
N ALA A 82 -12.92 3.80 -16.56
CA ALA A 82 -11.94 4.00 -15.51
C ALA A 82 -12.44 5.02 -14.48
N THR A 83 -12.19 4.74 -13.20
CA THR A 83 -12.60 5.61 -12.09
C THR A 83 -11.40 5.98 -11.21
N LYS A 84 -11.62 6.95 -10.32
CA LYS A 84 -10.80 7.17 -9.13
C LYS A 84 -11.56 6.61 -7.93
N THR A 85 -11.12 5.49 -7.39
CA THR A 85 -11.77 4.82 -6.27
C THR A 85 -11.02 5.09 -4.98
N TYR A 86 -11.66 5.76 -4.04
CA TYR A 86 -11.16 5.86 -2.68
C TYR A 86 -11.42 4.53 -1.95
N LEU A 87 -10.34 3.88 -1.52
CA LEU A 87 -10.40 2.69 -0.68
C LEU A 87 -10.48 3.12 0.78
N ILE A 88 -9.52 3.94 1.20
CA ILE A 88 -9.56 4.68 2.46
C ILE A 88 -9.74 6.17 2.15
N ARG A 89 -10.65 6.82 2.87
CA ARG A 89 -10.79 8.28 2.88
C ARG A 89 -10.89 8.76 4.31
N GLU A 90 -10.03 9.71 4.68
CA GLU A 90 -9.93 10.26 6.03
C GLU A 90 -9.82 9.16 7.10
N GLY A 91 -9.00 8.15 6.81
CA GLY A 91 -8.73 7.03 7.70
C GLY A 91 -9.87 6.01 7.81
N ARG A 92 -10.93 6.12 7.02
CA ARG A 92 -12.07 5.18 7.01
C ARG A 92 -12.15 4.41 5.71
N LEU A 93 -12.53 3.14 5.79
CA LEU A 93 -12.89 2.34 4.61
C LEU A 93 -14.15 2.91 3.98
N VAL A 94 -14.06 3.38 2.74
CA VAL A 94 -15.19 3.98 2.02
C VAL A 94 -15.50 3.30 0.69
N GLY A 95 -14.64 2.38 0.26
CA GLY A 95 -14.81 1.65 -0.98
C GLY A 95 -13.91 0.43 -1.07
N ARG A 96 -14.09 -0.28 -2.17
CA ARG A 96 -13.37 -1.49 -2.58
C ARG A 96 -13.45 -1.60 -4.10
N LEU A 97 -12.61 -2.43 -4.70
CA LEU A 97 -12.51 -2.60 -6.14
C LEU A 97 -13.51 -3.65 -6.62
N HIS A 98 -14.14 -3.42 -7.76
CA HIS A 98 -15.23 -4.23 -8.27
C HIS A 98 -15.16 -4.49 -9.77
N SER A 99 -15.49 -5.74 -10.12
CA SER A 99 -16.12 -6.14 -11.38
C SER A 99 -17.63 -5.91 -11.31
N ARG A 100 -18.33 -6.06 -12.45
CA ARG A 100 -19.81 -6.05 -12.46
C ARG A 100 -20.41 -7.14 -11.59
N GLU A 101 -19.82 -8.34 -11.60
CA GLU A 101 -20.30 -9.46 -10.80
C GLU A 101 -20.22 -9.17 -9.29
N THR A 102 -19.04 -8.76 -8.83
CA THR A 102 -18.81 -8.49 -7.39
C THR A 102 -19.62 -7.28 -6.92
N ALA A 103 -19.75 -6.25 -7.75
CA ALA A 103 -20.64 -5.12 -7.49
C ALA A 103 -22.09 -5.57 -7.31
N ALA A 104 -22.60 -6.43 -8.21
CA ALA A 104 -23.97 -6.95 -8.11
C ALA A 104 -24.17 -7.80 -6.84
N LYS A 105 -23.25 -8.73 -6.55
CA LYS A 105 -23.30 -9.59 -5.35
C LYS A 105 -23.28 -8.80 -4.05
N MET A 106 -22.54 -7.70 -4.00
CA MET A 106 -22.37 -6.87 -2.80
C MET A 106 -23.31 -5.66 -2.75
N LYS A 107 -24.17 -5.48 -3.78
CA LYS A 107 -25.08 -4.33 -3.94
C LYS A 107 -24.33 -2.99 -3.96
N GLU A 108 -23.16 -2.97 -4.60
CA GLU A 108 -22.27 -1.83 -4.78
C GLU A 108 -22.16 -1.45 -6.26
N LYS A 109 -21.33 -0.46 -6.61
CA LYS A 109 -21.14 0.00 -8.00
C LYS A 109 -19.87 -0.59 -8.60
N PRO A 110 -19.86 -0.96 -9.90
CA PRO A 110 -18.62 -1.31 -10.59
C PRO A 110 -17.63 -0.14 -10.55
N THR A 111 -16.34 -0.44 -10.41
CA THR A 111 -15.29 0.59 -10.26
C THR A 111 -14.31 0.63 -11.44
N GLY A 112 -14.49 -0.22 -12.45
CA GLY A 112 -13.59 -0.30 -13.59
C GLY A 112 -12.33 -1.08 -13.26
N ASN A 113 -12.46 -2.18 -12.52
CA ASN A 113 -11.34 -3.00 -12.02
C ASN A 113 -11.44 -4.47 -12.46
N ALA A 114 -12.32 -4.83 -13.40
CA ALA A 114 -12.33 -6.17 -13.98
C ALA A 114 -11.26 -6.27 -15.07
N ARG A 115 -10.15 -6.97 -14.79
CA ARG A 115 -8.99 -7.03 -15.69
C ARG A 115 -8.56 -8.46 -15.99
N ALA A 116 -8.16 -8.69 -17.23
CA ALA A 116 -7.55 -9.90 -17.74
C ALA A 116 -6.21 -9.59 -18.41
N ILE A 117 -5.25 -10.51 -18.34
CA ILE A 117 -3.94 -10.36 -19.00
C ILE A 117 -4.04 -10.47 -20.53
N ASN A 118 -5.02 -11.23 -21.03
CA ASN A 118 -5.40 -11.34 -22.44
C ASN A 118 -6.73 -12.11 -22.57
N TYR A 119 -7.22 -12.24 -23.81
CA TYR A 119 -8.49 -12.89 -24.17
C TYR A 119 -8.65 -14.36 -23.73
N ARG A 120 -7.56 -15.03 -23.33
CA ARG A 120 -7.60 -16.44 -22.89
C ARG A 120 -7.96 -16.58 -21.40
N TYR A 121 -8.03 -15.48 -20.67
CA TYR A 121 -8.32 -15.46 -19.24
C TYR A 121 -9.61 -14.68 -18.96
N PRO A 122 -10.40 -15.12 -17.97
CA PRO A 122 -11.53 -14.33 -17.51
C PRO A 122 -11.03 -13.05 -16.79
N PRO A 123 -11.73 -11.91 -16.94
CA PRO A 123 -11.50 -10.76 -16.10
C PRO A 123 -11.78 -11.10 -14.63
N ILE A 124 -10.87 -10.69 -13.76
CA ILE A 124 -11.01 -10.78 -12.29
C ILE A 124 -10.82 -9.40 -11.68
N VAL A 125 -11.18 -9.20 -10.41
CA VAL A 125 -11.00 -7.88 -9.77
C VAL A 125 -9.52 -7.64 -9.53
N ARG A 126 -8.98 -6.54 -10.09
CA ARG A 126 -7.57 -6.17 -10.06
C ARG A 126 -7.34 -4.69 -9.82
N MET A 127 -6.29 -4.39 -9.08
CA MET A 127 -5.73 -3.03 -8.94
C MET A 127 -5.29 -2.42 -10.29
N THR A 128 -5.09 -1.10 -10.26
CA THR A 128 -4.67 -0.26 -11.39
C THR A 128 -3.42 0.55 -11.00
N ASN A 129 -3.61 1.74 -10.43
CA ASN A 129 -2.58 2.57 -9.83
C ASN A 129 -2.97 2.81 -8.37
N THR A 130 -2.35 2.06 -7.45
CA THR A 130 -2.69 2.08 -6.02
C THR A 130 -1.72 2.96 -5.26
N TYR A 131 -2.19 4.01 -4.60
CA TYR A 131 -1.30 4.93 -3.91
C TYR A 131 -1.90 5.63 -2.69
N ILE A 132 -1.02 6.13 -1.83
CA ILE A 132 -1.36 7.05 -0.74
C ILE A 132 -1.30 8.49 -1.29
N GLU A 133 -2.32 9.30 -1.05
CA GLU A 133 -2.31 10.71 -1.47
C GLU A 133 -1.36 11.55 -0.60
N SER A 134 -0.63 12.48 -1.22
CA SER A 134 0.19 13.47 -0.53
C SER A 134 -0.60 14.33 0.47
N LYS A 135 0.10 14.74 1.52
CA LYS A 135 -0.30 15.82 2.42
C LYS A 135 0.73 16.95 2.35
N SER A 136 0.96 17.65 3.45
CA SER A 136 1.73 18.89 3.46
C SER A 136 3.13 18.78 4.08
N ALA A 137 3.43 17.69 4.80
CA ALA A 137 4.70 17.58 5.53
C ALA A 137 5.87 17.39 4.57
N SER A 138 6.98 18.10 4.81
CA SER A 138 8.24 17.79 4.13
C SER A 138 8.91 16.56 4.75
N PHE A 139 9.93 16.02 4.09
CA PHE A 139 10.74 14.93 4.66
C PHE A 139 11.37 15.34 6.00
N GLU A 140 11.86 16.58 6.11
CA GLU A 140 12.43 17.15 7.32
C GLU A 140 11.40 17.24 8.45
N ASP A 141 10.16 17.63 8.15
CA ASP A 141 9.06 17.64 9.12
C ASP A 141 8.75 16.23 9.63
N ILE A 142 8.77 15.25 8.73
CA ILE A 142 8.49 13.85 9.04
C ILE A 142 9.54 13.27 10.00
N ILE A 143 10.82 13.53 9.75
CA ILE A 143 11.89 12.98 10.61
C ILE A 143 12.15 13.84 11.85
N GLY A 144 11.88 15.14 11.81
CA GLY A 144 12.44 16.15 12.73
C GLY A 144 12.18 15.93 14.22
N ASN A 145 11.05 15.33 14.60
CA ASN A 145 10.71 15.05 16.00
C ASN A 145 11.03 13.61 16.44
N ILE A 146 11.67 12.80 15.60
CA ILE A 146 12.07 11.43 15.92
C ILE A 146 13.37 11.45 16.72
N LYS A 147 13.29 11.12 18.02
CA LYS A 147 14.49 10.97 18.87
C LYS A 147 15.36 9.80 18.45
N GLU A 148 14.73 8.65 18.26
CA GLU A 148 15.35 7.44 17.72
C GLU A 148 14.33 6.71 16.85
N GLY A 149 14.74 6.28 15.65
CA GLY A 149 13.88 5.58 14.71
C GLY A 149 14.68 5.00 13.55
N VAL A 150 13.97 4.48 12.55
CA VAL A 150 14.58 3.90 11.34
C VAL A 150 13.99 4.55 10.10
N TYR A 151 14.84 4.95 9.17
CA TYR A 151 14.44 5.29 7.81
C TYR A 151 14.70 4.07 6.93
N ALA A 152 13.64 3.49 6.37
CA ALA A 152 13.69 2.32 5.52
C ALA A 152 13.37 2.72 4.07
N LYS A 153 14.27 2.36 3.15
CA LYS A 153 14.21 2.78 1.76
C LYS A 153 14.25 1.61 0.82
N ASN A 154 13.56 1.76 -0.30
CA ASN A 154 13.50 0.76 -1.36
C ASN A 154 13.02 -0.60 -0.80
N TRP A 155 12.93 -1.62 -1.64
CA TRP A 155 12.51 -2.94 -1.20
C TRP A 155 13.37 -4.02 -1.86
N TYR A 156 13.63 -5.08 -1.10
CA TYR A 156 14.28 -6.28 -1.60
C TYR A 156 13.27 -7.39 -1.88
N GLY A 157 12.21 -7.46 -1.06
CA GLY A 157 11.14 -8.44 -1.19
C GLY A 157 10.15 -8.33 -0.03
N GLY A 158 9.08 -9.10 -0.11
CA GLY A 158 8.12 -9.21 0.97
C GLY A 158 7.06 -10.26 0.68
N THR A 159 6.27 -10.56 1.71
CA THR A 159 5.13 -11.47 1.62
C THR A 159 3.97 -10.92 2.43
N THR A 160 2.76 -11.20 1.98
CA THR A 160 1.53 -10.88 2.69
C THR A 160 0.69 -12.13 2.86
N SER A 161 -0.02 -12.23 3.97
CA SER A 161 -0.90 -13.33 4.30
C SER A 161 -2.06 -12.80 5.12
N MET A 162 -3.21 -12.64 4.46
CA MET A 162 -4.38 -11.95 5.01
C MET A 162 -3.99 -10.57 5.59
N GLU A 163 -4.20 -10.36 6.89
CA GLU A 163 -3.85 -9.13 7.58
C GLU A 163 -2.36 -8.97 7.94
N MET A 164 -1.54 -10.00 7.76
CA MET A 164 -0.12 -9.98 8.13
C MET A 164 0.77 -9.67 6.94
N PHE A 165 1.85 -8.92 7.18
CA PHE A 165 2.88 -8.65 6.17
C PHE A 165 4.29 -8.80 6.74
N THR A 166 5.23 -9.02 5.83
CA THR A 166 6.67 -8.92 6.06
C THR A 166 7.32 -8.26 4.85
N PHE A 167 8.03 -7.15 5.02
CA PHE A 167 8.78 -6.47 3.97
C PHE A 167 10.22 -6.24 4.37
N SER A 168 11.14 -6.55 3.46
CA SER A 168 12.57 -6.29 3.61
C SER A 168 12.91 -5.00 2.87
N ALA A 169 13.40 -4.01 3.60
CA ALA A 169 13.92 -2.78 3.00
C ALA A 169 15.20 -3.06 2.21
N GLY A 170 15.42 -2.35 1.10
CA GLY A 170 16.66 -2.46 0.33
C GLY A 170 17.83 -1.77 1.02
N GLU A 171 17.55 -0.63 1.64
CA GLU A 171 18.49 0.19 2.40
C GLU A 171 17.81 0.69 3.68
N ALA A 172 18.61 0.94 4.73
CA ALA A 172 18.08 1.50 5.96
C ALA A 172 19.10 2.38 6.67
N HIS A 173 18.62 3.36 7.43
CA HIS A 173 19.42 4.25 8.27
C HIS A 173 18.77 4.42 9.64
N MET A 174 19.58 4.63 10.67
CA MET A 174 19.07 5.16 11.92
C MET A 174 18.64 6.62 11.72
N ILE A 175 17.57 7.00 12.41
CA ILE A 175 17.18 8.39 12.63
C ILE A 175 17.55 8.72 14.08
N ARG A 176 18.35 9.76 14.29
CA ARG A 176 18.76 10.23 15.62
C ARG A 176 18.52 11.73 15.73
N ASN A 177 17.69 12.13 16.69
CA ASN A 177 17.33 13.54 16.96
C ASN A 177 16.95 14.31 15.68
N GLY A 178 16.07 13.72 14.88
CA GLY A 178 15.56 14.34 13.66
C GLY A 178 16.51 14.36 12.48
N LYS A 179 17.60 13.58 12.50
CA LYS A 179 18.58 13.51 11.41
C LYS A 179 18.87 12.07 11.02
N LEU A 180 19.14 11.85 9.73
CA LEU A 180 19.72 10.59 9.28
C LEU A 180 21.10 10.42 9.89
N ALA A 181 21.34 9.24 10.45
CA ALA A 181 22.57 8.88 11.12
C ALA A 181 23.22 7.69 10.38
N GLU A 182 23.69 6.69 11.12
CA GLU A 182 24.41 5.56 10.55
C GLU A 182 23.52 4.70 9.63
N ALA A 183 24.13 4.19 8.55
CA ALA A 183 23.51 3.18 7.70
C ALA A 183 23.39 1.85 8.46
N LEU A 184 22.31 1.13 8.20
CA LEU A 184 22.01 -0.18 8.76
C LEU A 184 22.09 -1.25 7.67
N ARG A 185 22.28 -2.50 8.08
CA ARG A 185 21.90 -3.62 7.20
C ARG A 185 20.40 -3.55 6.87
N PRO A 186 19.97 -4.12 5.73
CA PRO A 186 18.56 -4.28 5.39
C PRO A 186 17.72 -4.72 6.60
N VAL A 187 16.66 -3.97 6.87
CA VAL A 187 15.74 -4.23 7.99
C VAL A 187 14.49 -4.92 7.46
N VAL A 188 13.89 -5.77 8.31
CA VAL A 188 12.64 -6.46 8.00
C VAL A 188 11.53 -5.86 8.84
N LEU A 189 10.51 -5.29 8.20
CA LEU A 189 9.31 -4.78 8.84
C LEU A 189 8.26 -5.89 8.81
N THR A 190 7.57 -6.12 9.92
CA THR A 190 6.50 -7.10 9.97
C THR A 190 5.38 -6.64 10.89
N GLY A 191 4.16 -7.06 10.62
CA GLY A 191 3.04 -6.72 11.49
C GLY A 191 1.68 -6.96 10.85
N ASN A 192 0.66 -6.45 11.54
CA ASN A 192 -0.70 -6.40 11.04
C ASN A 192 -0.91 -5.11 10.23
N VAL A 193 -1.45 -5.22 9.01
CA VAL A 193 -1.66 -4.07 8.12
C VAL A 193 -2.59 -3.03 8.73
N PHE A 194 -3.68 -3.43 9.37
CA PHE A 194 -4.65 -2.49 9.92
C PHE A 194 -4.10 -1.73 11.12
N THR A 195 -3.34 -2.40 11.98
CA THR A 195 -2.60 -1.73 13.06
C THR A 195 -1.56 -0.77 12.50
N THR A 196 -0.83 -1.19 11.46
CA THR A 196 0.21 -0.37 10.82
C THR A 196 -0.36 0.88 10.17
N LEU A 197 -1.47 0.76 9.43
CA LEU A 197 -2.18 1.90 8.86
C LEU A 197 -2.69 2.87 9.94
N ASN A 198 -3.17 2.33 11.07
CA ASN A 198 -3.62 3.15 12.19
C ASN A 198 -2.47 3.90 12.87
N ASN A 199 -1.26 3.37 12.78
CA ASN A 199 -0.06 3.98 13.32
C ASN A 199 0.60 5.00 12.37
N ILE A 200 0.06 5.22 11.17
CA ILE A 200 0.52 6.29 10.27
C ILE A 200 0.10 7.65 10.83
N ASP A 201 1.07 8.42 11.31
CA ASP A 201 0.85 9.72 11.95
C ASP A 201 1.42 10.92 11.17
N ALA A 202 2.22 10.69 10.12
CA ALA A 202 2.65 11.73 9.18
C ALA A 202 2.73 11.19 7.75
N ILE A 203 2.36 12.03 6.78
CA ILE A 203 2.34 11.73 5.34
C ILE A 203 2.97 12.92 4.60
N GLY A 204 3.89 12.63 3.69
CA GLY A 204 4.69 13.62 2.97
C GLY A 204 3.97 14.29 1.82
N ASN A 205 4.63 15.28 1.23
CA ASN A 205 4.18 16.04 0.07
C ASN A 205 4.84 15.59 -1.25
N ASP A 206 5.56 14.48 -1.23
CA ASP A 206 6.48 14.02 -2.28
C ASP A 206 6.08 12.66 -2.86
N LEU A 207 4.83 12.57 -3.32
CA LEU A 207 4.33 11.34 -3.95
C LEU A 207 5.16 10.98 -5.18
N GLU A 208 5.74 9.78 -5.16
CA GLU A 208 6.32 9.15 -6.33
C GLU A 208 5.53 7.90 -6.72
N MET A 209 5.45 7.65 -8.03
CA MET A 209 4.79 6.49 -8.60
C MET A 209 5.82 5.54 -9.20
N ASN A 210 5.85 4.31 -8.69
CA ASN A 210 6.59 3.20 -9.28
C ASN A 210 5.73 2.50 -10.34
N GLN A 211 6.24 2.46 -11.56
CA GLN A 211 5.61 1.82 -12.73
C GLN A 211 6.34 0.54 -13.17
N GLY A 212 7.32 0.08 -12.39
CA GLY A 212 8.09 -1.13 -12.65
C GLY A 212 7.38 -2.40 -12.18
N GLY A 213 7.73 -3.53 -12.81
CA GLY A 213 7.20 -4.85 -12.46
C GLY A 213 5.79 -5.12 -12.99
N GLY A 214 5.06 -6.02 -12.31
CA GLY A 214 3.64 -6.25 -12.56
C GLY A 214 3.02 -7.18 -11.53
N CYS A 215 1.71 -7.12 -11.43
CA CYS A 215 0.94 -7.79 -10.38
C CYS A 215 0.46 -9.17 -10.85
N GLY A 216 0.54 -10.18 -9.98
CA GLY A 216 0.08 -11.54 -10.23
C GLY A 216 -1.15 -11.91 -9.40
N LYS A 217 -2.20 -12.45 -10.03
CA LYS A 217 -3.35 -13.06 -9.33
C LYS A 217 -4.08 -14.03 -10.26
N GLY A 218 -4.59 -15.14 -9.73
CA GLY A 218 -5.40 -16.09 -10.51
C GLY A 218 -4.68 -16.67 -11.74
N ALA A 219 -3.39 -17.01 -11.60
CA ALA A 219 -2.51 -17.43 -12.69
C ALA A 219 -2.29 -16.39 -13.81
N GLN A 220 -2.68 -15.13 -13.59
CA GLN A 220 -2.46 -14.02 -14.52
C GLN A 220 -1.31 -13.13 -14.03
N VAL A 221 -0.14 -13.25 -14.67
CA VAL A 221 1.07 -12.49 -14.35
C VAL A 221 1.90 -12.23 -15.62
N PRO A 222 2.50 -11.02 -15.80
CA PRO A 222 2.32 -9.80 -15.02
C PRO A 222 1.24 -8.87 -15.60
N LEU A 223 0.22 -8.48 -14.82
CA LEU A 223 -0.65 -7.36 -15.21
C LEU A 223 0.06 -6.02 -14.98
N PRO A 224 -0.05 -5.06 -15.93
CA PRO A 224 0.50 -3.73 -15.75
C PRO A 224 -0.27 -2.99 -14.66
N VAL A 225 0.44 -2.59 -13.61
CA VAL A 225 -0.04 -1.79 -12.50
C VAL A 225 0.99 -0.70 -12.18
N SER A 226 0.62 0.23 -11.33
CA SER A 226 1.57 1.10 -10.66
C SER A 226 1.23 1.18 -9.18
N ASN A 227 2.24 1.49 -8.36
CA ASN A 227 2.03 1.77 -6.95
C ASN A 227 2.78 3.02 -6.55
N GLY A 228 2.37 3.67 -5.46
CA GLY A 228 3.04 4.89 -5.04
C GLY A 228 2.63 5.34 -3.66
N SER A 229 3.44 6.23 -3.11
CA SER A 229 3.19 6.88 -1.84
C SER A 229 4.13 8.09 -1.73
N PRO A 230 3.78 9.13 -0.98
CA PRO A 230 4.80 10.01 -0.40
C PRO A 230 5.58 9.27 0.70
N HIS A 231 6.56 9.93 1.30
CA HIS A 231 7.09 9.45 2.58
C HIS A 231 5.97 9.29 3.61
N ILE A 232 6.03 8.23 4.42
CA ILE A 232 5.11 8.04 5.55
C ILE A 232 5.87 7.73 6.82
N ARG A 233 5.36 8.22 7.96
CA ARG A 233 5.85 7.84 9.29
C ARG A 233 4.86 6.91 9.96
N ILE A 234 5.38 5.77 10.40
CA ILE A 234 4.67 4.71 11.09
C ILE A 234 5.22 4.63 12.51
N ARG A 235 4.36 4.86 13.50
CA ARG A 235 4.71 4.62 14.90
C ARG A 235 4.60 3.13 15.24
N HIS A 236 5.27 2.72 16.32
CA HIS A 236 5.07 1.38 16.89
C HIS A 236 5.24 0.25 15.85
N CYS A 237 6.20 0.40 14.94
CA CYS A 237 6.46 -0.57 13.88
C CYS A 237 7.48 -1.60 14.38
N LEU A 238 7.17 -2.88 14.23
CA LEU A 238 8.06 -3.96 14.61
C LEU A 238 9.12 -4.17 13.52
N ILE A 239 10.38 -4.07 13.91
CA ILE A 239 11.53 -4.40 13.07
C ILE A 239 12.19 -5.68 13.58
N GLY A 240 12.33 -6.64 12.66
CA GLY A 240 13.15 -7.84 12.85
C GLY A 240 14.63 -7.46 12.89
N GLY A 241 15.29 -7.84 13.97
CA GLY A 241 16.72 -7.63 14.21
C GLY A 241 17.29 -8.75 15.07
N LYS A 242 18.55 -8.62 15.50
CA LYS A 242 19.13 -9.52 16.52
C LYS A 242 18.60 -9.22 17.91
#